data_AF-A0A3E0GZA6-F1
#
_entry.id   AF-A0A3E0GZA6-F1
#
_cell.length_a   1.000
_cell.length_b   1.000
_cell.length_c   1.000
_cell.angle_alpha   90.00
_cell.angle_beta   90.00
_cell.angle_gamma   90.00
#
_symmetry.space_group_name_H-M   'P 1'
#
loop_
_entity.id
_entity.type
_entity.pdbx_description
1 polymer ?
#
loop_
_entity_poly.entity_id
_entity_poly.type
_entity_poly.pdbx_seq_one_letter_code
_entity_poly.pdbx_strand_id
1 'polypeptide(L)'
;MLEQIRAARENESGFTLIELLIVIVILGVLAGIVVFAVSAFNNDGVAAACKSDAKNVEVASEAYYAKTGGWANDIPTLVTANYLKQAPSTSKYTITYTKGTGTTESTVTGAINGGGSCYP
;
A
#
# COMPACT_ATOMS: atom_id res chain seq x y z
N MET A 1 -47.90 21.31 33.89
CA MET A 1 -47.27 21.00 32.59
C MET A 1 -46.30 22.07 32.11
N LEU A 2 -46.60 23.37 32.23
CA LEU A 2 -45.70 24.45 31.80
C LEU A 2 -44.37 24.54 32.57
N GLU A 3 -44.33 24.15 33.85
CA GLU A 3 -43.08 24.13 34.64
C GLU A 3 -42.08 23.04 34.19
N GLN A 4 -42.57 21.89 33.70
CA GLN A 4 -41.70 20.80 33.24
C GLN A 4 -40.96 21.15 31.95
N ILE A 5 -41.52 22.04 31.12
CA ILE A 5 -40.88 22.52 29.89
C ILE A 5 -39.75 23.53 30.18
N ARG A 6 -39.83 24.27 31.30
CA ARG A 6 -38.84 25.28 31.68
C ARG A 6 -37.58 24.64 32.28
N ALA A 7 -37.74 23.62 33.13
CA ALA A 7 -36.64 22.85 33.69
C ALA A 7 -35.84 22.05 32.63
N ALA A 8 -36.47 21.69 31.51
CA ALA A 8 -35.79 21.01 30.40
C ALA A 8 -34.85 21.96 29.62
N ARG A 9 -35.20 23.24 29.46
CA ARG A 9 -34.36 24.25 28.78
C ARG A 9 -33.16 24.73 29.59
N GLU A 10 -33.21 24.66 30.91
CA GLU A 10 -32.06 25.03 31.75
C GLU A 10 -30.91 24.02 31.66
N ASN A 11 -31.18 22.79 31.21
CA ASN A 11 -30.17 21.76 30.95
C ASN A 11 -29.71 21.71 29.49
N GLU A 12 -30.21 22.59 28.62
CA GLU A 12 -29.70 22.75 27.26
C GLU A 12 -28.52 23.73 27.28
N SER A 13 -27.39 23.30 27.86
CA SER A 13 -26.13 24.02 27.78
C SER A 13 -25.66 24.04 26.31
N GLY A 14 -25.89 25.14 25.61
CA GLY A 14 -25.42 25.35 24.24
C GLY A 14 -23.89 25.42 24.17
N PHE A 15 -23.32 24.80 23.14
CA PHE A 15 -21.90 24.97 22.78
C PHE A 15 -21.62 26.46 22.55
N THR A 16 -20.55 26.98 23.14
CA THR A 16 -20.17 28.37 22.87
C THR A 16 -19.62 28.51 21.46
N LEU A 17 -19.89 29.64 20.79
CA LEU A 17 -19.32 29.91 19.47
C LEU A 17 -17.78 29.91 19.50
N ILE A 18 -17.19 30.30 20.63
CA ILE A 18 -15.73 30.29 20.82
C ILE A 18 -15.16 28.88 20.94
N GLU A 19 -15.88 27.94 21.56
CA GLU A 19 -15.50 26.52 21.59
C GLU A 19 -15.48 25.92 20.19
N LEU A 20 -16.50 26.20 19.36
CA LEU A 20 -16.49 25.71 17.99
C LEU A 20 -15.40 26.40 17.15
N LEU A 21 -15.13 27.68 17.39
CA LEU A 21 -14.08 28.42 16.70
C LEU A 21 -12.68 27.85 16.98
N ILE A 22 -12.34 27.61 18.25
CA ILE A 22 -11.01 27.06 18.58
C ILE A 22 -10.84 25.64 18.03
N VAL A 23 -11.91 24.83 18.03
CA VAL A 23 -11.87 23.47 17.47
C VAL A 23 -11.57 23.48 15.98
N ILE A 24 -12.26 24.31 15.19
CA ILE A 24 -12.00 24.37 13.74
C ILE A 24 -10.61 24.94 13.44
N VAL A 25 -10.10 25.85 14.28
CA VAL A 25 -8.73 26.37 14.15
C VAL A 25 -7.71 25.26 14.39
N ILE A 26 -7.87 24.47 15.46
CA ILE A 26 -6.98 23.33 15.75
C ILE A 26 -7.07 22.28 14.63
N LEU A 27 -8.28 21.92 14.19
CA LEU A 27 -8.48 20.97 13.09
C LEU A 27 -7.88 21.47 11.77
N GLY A 28 -7.95 22.78 11.49
CA GLY A 28 -7.33 23.39 10.32
C GLY A 28 -5.80 23.26 10.32
N VAL A 29 -5.16 23.51 11.46
CA VAL A 29 -3.70 23.35 11.61
C VAL A 29 -3.29 21.88 11.47
N LEU A 30 -3.99 20.97 12.15
CA LEU A 30 -3.70 19.54 12.07
C LEU A 30 -3.88 18.98 10.65
N ALA A 31 -4.96 19.36 9.97
CA ALA A 31 -5.22 18.95 8.59
C ALA A 31 -4.11 19.42 7.63
N GLY A 32 -3.62 20.65 7.80
CA GLY A 32 -2.53 21.19 6.98
C GLY A 32 -1.23 20.37 7.05
N ILE A 33 -0.85 19.90 8.25
CA ILE A 33 0.35 19.08 8.44
C ILE A 33 0.17 17.67 7.87
N VAL A 34 -1.02 17.07 8.07
CA VAL A 34 -1.32 15.70 7.66
C VAL A 34 -1.24 15.51 6.14
N VAL A 35 -1.65 16.51 5.35
CA VAL A 35 -1.63 16.42 3.87
C VAL A 35 -0.22 16.16 3.34
N PHE A 36 0.79 16.87 3.84
CA PHE A 36 2.17 16.66 3.40
C PHE A 36 2.74 15.32 3.87
N ALA A 37 2.42 14.91 5.10
CA ALA A 37 2.90 13.66 5.67
C ALA A 37 2.33 12.42 4.92
N VAL A 38 1.04 12.42 4.59
CA VAL A 38 0.37 11.29 3.91
C VAL A 38 0.97 10.99 2.54
N SER A 39 1.38 12.01 1.78
CA SER A 39 1.99 11.78 0.46
C SER A 39 3.33 11.05 0.55
N ALA A 40 4.15 11.36 1.55
CA ALA A 40 5.44 10.69 1.76
C ALA A 40 5.22 9.23 2.18
N PHE A 41 4.34 8.98 3.15
CA PHE A 41 4.05 7.62 3.64
C PHE A 41 3.47 6.71 2.55
N ASN A 42 2.64 7.24 1.65
CA ASN A 42 2.11 6.46 0.54
C ASN A 42 3.22 6.00 -0.43
N ASN A 43 4.20 6.85 -0.72
CA ASN A 43 5.31 6.48 -1.60
C ASN A 43 6.20 5.39 -0.98
N ASP A 44 6.51 5.52 0.31
CA ASP A 44 7.29 4.53 1.04
C ASP A 44 6.55 3.19 1.15
N GLY A 45 5.24 3.23 1.40
CA GLY A 45 4.38 2.03 1.42
C GLY A 45 4.33 1.32 0.07
N VAL A 46 4.24 2.07 -1.03
CA VAL A 46 4.29 1.54 -2.40
C VAL A 46 5.64 0.90 -2.69
N ALA A 47 6.75 1.54 -2.31
CA ALA A 47 8.09 0.99 -2.49
C ALA A 47 8.30 -0.31 -1.68
N ALA A 48 7.83 -0.35 -0.44
CA ALA A 48 7.90 -1.52 0.42
C ALA A 48 7.06 -2.70 -0.13
N ALA A 49 5.84 -2.43 -0.60
CA ALA A 49 4.98 -3.43 -1.22
C ALA A 49 5.61 -3.98 -2.50
N CYS A 50 6.14 -3.11 -3.36
CA CYS A 50 6.83 -3.46 -4.59
C CYS A 50 8.04 -4.38 -4.33
N LYS A 51 8.87 -4.02 -3.35
CA LYS A 51 10.01 -4.85 -2.92
C LYS A 51 9.59 -6.21 -2.39
N SER A 52 8.54 -6.26 -1.58
CA SER A 52 8.01 -7.50 -1.02
C SER A 52 7.48 -8.44 -2.10
N ASP A 53 6.65 -7.93 -3.01
CA ASP A 53 6.07 -8.73 -4.09
C ASP A 53 7.14 -9.25 -5.04
N ALA A 54 8.10 -8.41 -5.38
CA ALA A 54 9.16 -8.79 -6.30
C ALA A 54 10.12 -9.81 -5.65
N LYS A 55 10.40 -9.70 -4.34
CA LYS A 55 11.09 -10.76 -3.58
C LYS A 55 10.30 -12.07 -3.58
N ASN A 56 8.98 -12.02 -3.43
CA ASN A 56 8.14 -13.22 -3.47
C ASN A 56 8.19 -13.91 -4.83
N VAL A 57 8.22 -13.14 -5.93
CA VAL A 57 8.38 -13.69 -7.29
C VAL A 57 9.76 -14.32 -7.47
N GLU A 58 10.83 -13.69 -6.98
CA GLU A 58 12.19 -14.25 -7.05
C GLU A 58 12.27 -15.59 -6.29
N VAL A 59 11.82 -15.63 -5.03
CA VAL A 59 11.80 -16.86 -4.23
C VAL A 59 10.95 -17.95 -4.90
N ALA A 60 9.80 -17.60 -5.49
CA ALA A 60 8.98 -18.55 -6.25
C ALA A 60 9.72 -19.10 -7.47
N SER A 61 10.48 -18.26 -8.18
CA SER A 61 11.27 -18.67 -9.35
C SER A 61 12.43 -19.59 -8.99
N GLU A 62 13.15 -19.30 -7.90
CA GLU A 62 14.22 -20.14 -7.36
C GLU A 62 13.68 -21.50 -6.92
N ALA A 63 12.53 -21.52 -6.23
CA ALA A 63 11.87 -22.76 -5.82
C ALA A 63 11.43 -23.60 -7.02
N TYR A 64 10.94 -22.96 -8.09
CA TYR A 64 10.59 -23.63 -9.34
C TYR A 64 11.82 -24.27 -10.01
N TYR A 65 12.93 -23.53 -10.08
CA TYR A 65 14.20 -24.02 -10.64
C TYR A 65 14.73 -25.22 -9.83
N ALA A 66 14.74 -25.10 -8.50
CA ALA A 66 15.22 -26.16 -7.61
C ALA A 66 14.48 -27.49 -7.79
N LYS A 67 13.19 -27.46 -8.14
CA LYS A 67 12.39 -28.68 -8.33
C LYS A 67 12.40 -29.19 -9.77
N THR A 68 12.40 -28.31 -10.76
CA THR A 68 12.20 -28.68 -12.18
C THR A 68 13.48 -28.71 -12.99
N GLY A 69 14.58 -28.14 -12.47
CA GLY A 69 15.86 -28.02 -13.17
C GLY A 69 15.86 -26.94 -14.26
N GLY A 70 14.80 -26.12 -14.36
CA GLY A 70 14.70 -25.04 -15.33
C GLY A 70 13.90 -23.86 -14.81
N TRP A 71 14.14 -22.67 -15.35
CA TRP A 71 13.42 -21.46 -14.97
C TRP A 71 12.03 -21.43 -15.60
N ALA A 72 11.06 -20.90 -14.86
CA ALA A 72 9.72 -20.62 -15.38
C ALA A 72 9.80 -19.62 -16.55
N ASN A 73 8.87 -19.69 -17.50
CA ASN A 73 8.84 -18.79 -18.65
C ASN A 73 8.35 -17.39 -18.28
N ASP A 74 7.40 -17.32 -17.34
CA ASP A 74 6.75 -16.09 -16.91
C ASP A 74 6.11 -16.25 -15.51
N ILE A 75 5.61 -15.15 -14.95
CA ILE A 75 4.91 -15.15 -13.65
C ILE A 75 3.64 -16.04 -13.68
N PRO A 76 2.79 -16.02 -14.73
CA PRO A 76 1.65 -16.94 -14.83
C PRO A 76 2.01 -18.42 -14.71
N THR A 77 3.17 -18.84 -15.21
CA THR A 77 3.68 -20.20 -15.05
C THR A 77 3.91 -20.52 -13.56
N LEU A 78 4.50 -19.59 -12.80
CA LEU A 78 4.72 -19.76 -11.34
C LEU A 78 3.39 -19.88 -10.57
N VAL A 79 2.35 -19.18 -11.04
CA VAL A 79 1.01 -19.27 -10.45
C VAL A 79 0.37 -20.63 -10.75
N THR A 80 0.38 -21.03 -12.02
CA THR A 80 -0.22 -22.30 -12.46
C THR A 80 0.50 -23.51 -11.85
N ALA A 81 1.83 -23.42 -11.67
CA ALA A 81 2.64 -24.43 -11.01
C ALA A 81 2.59 -24.36 -9.47
N ASN A 82 1.77 -23.46 -8.90
CA ASN A 82 1.49 -23.32 -7.48
C ASN A 82 2.71 -22.92 -6.61
N TYR A 83 3.67 -22.19 -7.18
CA TYR A 83 4.78 -21.56 -6.45
C TYR A 83 4.45 -20.13 -6.02
N LEU A 84 3.50 -19.50 -6.70
CA LEU A 84 2.99 -18.17 -6.39
C LEU A 84 1.46 -18.25 -6.32
N LYS A 85 0.83 -17.66 -5.30
CA LYS A 85 -0.65 -17.73 -5.17
C LYS A 85 -1.37 -16.88 -6.21
N GLN A 86 -0.79 -15.73 -6.53
CA GLN A 86 -1.35 -14.77 -7.48
C GLN A 86 -0.21 -13.92 -8.06
N ALA A 87 -0.33 -13.55 -9.33
CA ALA A 87 0.56 -12.57 -9.93
C ALA A 87 0.32 -11.18 -9.31
N PRO A 88 1.37 -10.39 -9.00
CA PRO A 88 1.21 -9.02 -8.53
C PRO A 88 0.44 -8.19 -9.55
N SER A 89 -0.71 -7.63 -9.16
CA SER A 89 -1.56 -6.81 -10.04
C SER A 89 -1.92 -5.50 -9.34
N THR A 90 -1.21 -4.43 -9.68
CA THR A 90 -1.44 -3.10 -9.10
C THR A 90 -1.19 -2.01 -10.12
N SER A 91 -1.85 -0.86 -9.96
CA SER A 91 -1.61 0.33 -10.78
C SER A 91 -0.45 1.20 -10.26
N LYS A 92 0.22 0.82 -9.17
CA LYS A 92 1.25 1.64 -8.49
C LYS A 92 2.69 1.24 -8.81
N TYR A 93 2.93 -0.01 -9.17
CA TYR A 93 4.25 -0.51 -9.60
C TYR A 93 4.10 -1.66 -10.59
N THR A 94 5.18 -1.98 -11.28
CA THR A 94 5.26 -3.09 -12.22
C THR A 94 6.37 -4.03 -11.79
N ILE A 95 6.10 -5.34 -11.81
CA ILE A 95 7.12 -6.38 -11.62
C ILE A 95 7.34 -7.07 -12.95
N THR A 96 8.60 -7.04 -13.40
CA THR A 96 9.05 -7.70 -14.63
C THR A 96 9.83 -8.93 -14.25
N TYR A 97 9.46 -10.06 -14.84
CA TYR A 97 10.21 -11.31 -14.71
C TYR A 97 10.82 -11.66 -16.07
N THR A 98 12.12 -11.91 -16.10
CA THR A 98 12.83 -12.40 -17.28
C THR A 98 13.43 -13.75 -16.96
N LYS A 99 13.05 -14.75 -17.75
CA LYS A 99 13.58 -16.10 -17.64
C LYS A 99 15.09 -16.12 -17.92
N GLY A 100 15.84 -16.84 -17.08
CA GLY A 100 17.25 -17.15 -17.33
C GLY A 100 17.43 -18.21 -18.42
N THR A 101 18.48 -18.09 -19.21
CA THR A 101 18.85 -19.09 -20.25
C THR A 101 19.97 -20.00 -19.76
N GLY A 102 19.76 -21.32 -19.86
CA GLY A 102 20.76 -22.31 -19.45
C GLY A 102 21.06 -22.27 -17.94
N THR A 103 22.32 -21.98 -17.59
CA THR A 103 22.78 -21.81 -16.19
C THR A 103 22.61 -20.38 -15.66
N THR A 104 22.15 -19.44 -16.48
CA THR A 104 21.93 -18.05 -16.07
C THR A 104 20.67 -17.98 -15.21
N GLU A 105 20.71 -17.24 -14.10
CA GLU A 105 19.56 -17.04 -13.21
C GLU A 105 18.43 -16.23 -13.87
N SER A 106 17.19 -16.45 -13.45
CA SER A 106 16.10 -15.54 -13.79
C SER A 106 16.29 -14.19 -13.12
N THR A 107 15.95 -13.12 -13.81
CA THR A 107 15.95 -11.77 -13.23
C THR A 107 14.53 -11.32 -12.93
N VAL A 108 14.34 -10.73 -11.76
CA VAL A 108 13.08 -10.10 -11.35
C VAL A 108 13.39 -8.64 -11.13
N THR A 109 12.68 -7.71 -11.77
CA THR A 109 12.84 -6.28 -11.54
C THR A 109 11.51 -5.67 -11.15
N GLY A 110 11.53 -4.57 -10.40
CA GLY A 110 10.38 -3.90 -9.84
C GLY A 110 10.54 -2.39 -9.99
N ALA A 111 9.56 -1.75 -10.63
CA ALA A 111 9.59 -0.31 -10.91
C ALA A 111 8.32 0.37 -10.38
N ILE A 112 8.49 1.49 -9.69
CA ILE A 112 7.36 2.31 -9.20
C ILE A 112 6.84 3.19 -10.34
N ASN A 113 5.52 3.21 -10.52
CA ASN A 113 4.88 4.06 -11.54
C ASN A 113 5.02 5.53 -11.12
N GLY A 114 5.76 6.30 -11.90
CA GLY A 114 6.17 7.68 -11.54
C GLY A 114 7.67 7.83 -11.27
N GLY A 115 8.44 6.74 -11.27
CA GLY A 115 9.90 6.73 -11.22
C GLY A 115 10.47 6.00 -10.00
N GLY A 116 11.66 5.42 -10.16
CA GLY A 116 12.38 4.67 -9.12
C GLY A 116 12.28 3.14 -9.28
N SER A 117 13.41 2.46 -9.07
CA SER A 117 13.44 1.00 -8.90
C SER A 117 13.18 0.65 -7.43
N CYS A 118 12.37 -0.38 -7.19
CA CYS A 118 12.09 -0.91 -5.86
C CYS A 118 12.77 -2.28 -5.61
N TYR A 119 13.11 -2.99 -6.69
CA TYR A 119 13.57 -4.38 -6.66
C TYR A 119 14.25 -4.73 -7.98
N PRO A 120 15.33 -5.52 -7.93
CA PRO A 120 16.65 -5.13 -8.42
C PRO A 120 16.62 -4.46 -9.80
#